data_AF-A0A7Y5VCE6-F1
#
_entry.id   AF-A0A7Y5VCE6-F1
#
_cell.length_a   1.000
_cell.length_b   1.000
_cell.length_c   1.000
_cell.angle_alpha   90.00
_cell.angle_beta   90.00
_cell.angle_gamma   90.00
#
_symmetry.space_group_name_H-M   'P 1'
#
loop_
_entity.id
_entity.type
_entity.pdbx_description
1 polymer ?
#
loop_
_entity_poly.entity_id
_entity_poly.type
_entity_poly.pdbx_seq_one_letter_code
_entity_poly.pdbx_strand_id
1 'polypeptide(L)'
;MDNDRGQRRFESVYSKKVRAGKRRTYFFDVRRTKGDDFYLTLTESTKKFNGDGYERHKIFLYKEDFNRFLGSLEEVVNYIKTELMPNYDYDEFNRRHDEYDDEEDMGEFEDTRRNTRNDEEMTW
;
A
#
# COMPACT_ATOMS: atom_id res chain seq x y z
N MET A 1 -6.14 -2.60 -28.14
CA MET A 1 -7.54 -2.98 -27.87
C MET A 1 -7.51 -4.15 -26.89
N ASP A 2 -8.38 -4.11 -25.88
CA ASP A 2 -8.68 -5.15 -24.88
C ASP A 2 -7.58 -5.55 -23.88
N ASN A 3 -7.38 -4.73 -22.84
CA ASN A 3 -7.00 -5.27 -21.51
C ASN A 3 -7.75 -4.62 -20.32
N ASP A 4 -8.74 -3.76 -20.59
CA ASP A 4 -9.40 -2.90 -19.60
C ASP A 4 -10.75 -3.43 -19.09
N ARG A 5 -11.25 -4.52 -19.69
CA ARG A 5 -12.54 -5.12 -19.33
C ARG A 5 -12.44 -6.18 -18.23
N GLY A 6 -11.24 -6.66 -17.93
CA GLY A 6 -10.98 -7.62 -16.85
C GLY A 6 -10.84 -6.98 -15.46
N GLN A 7 -10.40 -5.71 -15.40
CA GLN A 7 -10.15 -5.02 -14.12
C GLN A 7 -11.43 -4.55 -13.42
N ARG A 8 -12.47 -4.19 -14.18
CA ARG A 8 -13.76 -3.73 -13.63
C ARG A 8 -14.59 -4.80 -12.89
N ARG A 9 -14.28 -6.09 -13.03
CA ARG A 9 -15.02 -7.18 -12.35
C ARG A 9 -14.45 -7.56 -10.98
N PHE A 10 -13.29 -7.02 -10.61
CA PHE A 10 -12.62 -7.30 -9.33
C PHE A 10 -12.26 -6.01 -8.59
N GLU A 11 -13.10 -4.99 -8.73
CA GLU A 11 -12.97 -3.77 -7.96
C GLU A 11 -13.05 -4.11 -6.47
N SER A 12 -12.04 -3.66 -5.71
CA SER A 12 -12.02 -3.81 -4.26
C SER A 12 -13.20 -3.03 -3.70
N VAL A 13 -13.98 -3.68 -2.84
CA VAL A 13 -15.12 -3.06 -2.13
C VAL A 13 -14.62 -1.97 -1.17
N TYR A 14 -13.41 -2.17 -0.66
CA TYR A 14 -12.67 -1.22 0.15
C TYR A 14 -11.18 -1.44 -0.10
N SER A 15 -10.38 -0.36 -0.14
CA SER A 15 -8.93 -0.46 -0.21
C SER A 15 -8.30 0.57 0.72
N LYS A 16 -7.25 0.15 1.41
CA LYS A 16 -6.37 1.05 2.17
C LYS A 16 -4.94 0.88 1.68
N LYS A 17 -4.31 1.98 1.28
CA LYS A 17 -2.90 2.08 0.92
C LYS A 17 -2.12 2.58 2.15
N VAL A 18 -0.97 1.97 2.42
CA VAL A 18 -0.03 2.42 3.45
C VAL A 18 1.36 2.44 2.82
N ARG A 19 1.96 3.62 2.66
CA ARG A 19 3.36 3.72 2.21
C ARG A 19 4.27 3.39 3.39
N ALA A 20 5.43 2.81 3.10
CA ALA A 20 6.42 2.45 4.10
C ALA A 20 7.80 2.86 3.58
N GLY A 21 8.15 4.11 3.83
CA GLY A 21 9.31 4.76 3.23
C GLY A 21 9.21 4.83 1.69
N LYS A 22 10.34 5.13 1.04
CA LYS A 22 10.38 5.50 -0.39
C LYS A 22 10.12 4.36 -1.38
N ARG A 23 10.09 3.11 -0.92
CA ARG A 23 10.22 1.95 -1.83
C ARG A 23 9.25 0.82 -1.58
N ARG A 24 8.50 0.87 -0.48
CA ARG A 24 7.55 -0.16 -0.13
C ARG A 24 6.16 0.45 0.05
N THR A 25 5.16 -0.27 -0.41
CA THR A 25 3.76 0.11 -0.21
C THR A 25 2.96 -1.14 0.11
N TYR A 26 2.17 -1.07 1.17
CA TYR A 26 1.20 -2.09 1.54
C TYR A 26 -0.18 -1.70 1.02
N PHE A 27 -0.90 -2.68 0.46
CA PHE A 27 -2.28 -2.54 0.03
C PHE A 27 -3.14 -3.53 0.80
N PHE A 28 -4.20 -3.04 1.43
CA PHE A 28 -5.18 -3.81 2.16
C PHE A 28 -6.51 -3.73 1.41
N ASP A 29 -6.78 -4.70 0.53
CA ASP A 29 -7.99 -4.71 -0.30
C ASP A 29 -9.03 -5.69 0.26
N VAL A 30 -10.26 -5.24 0.45
CA VAL A 30 -11.42 -6.11 0.68
C VAL A 30 -12.06 -6.42 -0.67
N ARG A 31 -12.20 -7.71 -0.98
CA ARG A 31 -12.77 -8.18 -2.25
C ARG A 31 -13.92 -9.13 -2.00
N ARG A 32 -14.89 -9.14 -2.92
CA ARG A 32 -16.03 -10.06 -2.89
C ARG A 32 -15.71 -11.33 -3.68
N THR A 33 -16.10 -12.49 -3.16
CA THR A 33 -16.05 -13.76 -3.89
C THR A 33 -17.27 -13.89 -4.81
N LYS A 34 -17.30 -14.95 -5.64
CA LYS A 34 -18.49 -15.28 -6.44
C LYS A 34 -19.68 -15.72 -5.58
N GLY A 35 -19.43 -16.21 -4.36
CA GLY A 35 -20.45 -16.65 -3.41
C GLY A 35 -20.95 -15.54 -2.49
N ASP A 36 -20.73 -14.28 -2.87
CA ASP A 36 -21.13 -13.08 -2.12
C ASP A 36 -20.46 -12.88 -0.75
N ASP A 37 -19.43 -13.67 -0.44
CA ASP A 37 -18.56 -13.51 0.73
C ASP A 37 -17.44 -12.48 0.51
N PHE A 38 -16.77 -12.07 1.59
CA PHE A 38 -15.63 -11.14 1.55
C PHE A 38 -14.33 -11.81 1.99
N TYR A 39 -13.22 -11.38 1.39
CA TYR A 39 -11.87 -11.77 1.79
C TYR A 39 -10.92 -10.58 1.68
N LEU A 40 -9.83 -10.64 2.44
CA LEU A 40 -8.78 -9.63 2.45
C LEU A 40 -7.63 -10.05 1.54
N THR A 41 -7.12 -9.12 0.76
CA THR A 41 -5.86 -9.25 0.04
C THR A 41 -4.86 -8.27 0.63
N LEU A 42 -3.79 -8.80 1.23
CA LEU A 42 -2.65 -8.03 1.71
C LEU A 42 -1.57 -8.08 0.65
N THR A 43 -1.19 -6.94 0.07
CA THR A 43 -0.13 -6.88 -0.93
C THR A 43 1.00 -6.00 -0.44
N GLU A 44 2.22 -6.53 -0.36
CA GLU A 44 3.43 -5.73 -0.29
C GLU A 44 3.95 -5.50 -1.71
N SER A 45 4.10 -4.25 -2.11
CA SER A 45 4.73 -3.84 -3.36
C SER A 45 6.05 -3.15 -3.06
N THR A 46 7.16 -3.73 -3.50
CA THR A 46 8.51 -3.21 -3.28
C THR A 46 9.15 -2.82 -4.62
N LYS A 47 9.58 -1.57 -4.77
CA LYS A 47 10.33 -1.10 -5.94
C LYS A 47 11.68 -1.80 -6.00
N LYS A 48 12.09 -2.30 -7.16
CA LYS A 48 13.39 -3.02 -7.32
C LYS A 48 14.58 -2.05 -7.25
N PHE A 49 15.74 -2.54 -6.79
CA PHE A 49 16.94 -1.72 -6.57
C PHE A 49 17.62 -1.32 -7.89
N ASN A 50 17.69 -2.25 -8.84
CA ASN A 50 18.53 -2.13 -10.04
C ASN A 50 17.73 -2.31 -11.33
N GLY A 51 16.45 -1.93 -11.35
CA GLY A 51 15.64 -2.05 -12.56
C GLY A 51 14.28 -1.39 -12.42
N ASP A 52 13.63 -1.24 -13.56
CA ASP A 52 12.27 -0.72 -13.62
C ASP A 52 11.27 -1.76 -13.15
N GLY A 53 10.37 -1.34 -12.26
CA GLY A 53 9.22 -2.12 -11.83
C GLY A 53 9.18 -2.47 -10.35
N TYR A 54 8.16 -3.25 -10.01
CA TYR A 54 7.77 -3.58 -8.64
C TYR A 54 7.70 -5.10 -8.46
N GLU A 55 8.20 -5.57 -7.32
CA GLU A 55 7.95 -6.91 -6.82
C GLU A 55 6.73 -6.89 -5.91
N ARG A 56 5.82 -7.86 -6.07
CA ARG A 56 4.58 -7.92 -5.29
C ARG A 56 4.46 -9.26 -4.57
N HIS A 57 4.42 -9.21 -3.25
CA HIS A 57 4.04 -10.35 -2.41
C HIS A 57 2.59 -10.18 -2.01
N LYS A 58 1.79 -11.24 -2.17
CA LYS A 58 0.35 -11.19 -1.93
C LYS A 58 -0.08 -12.33 -1.03
N ILE A 59 -0.85 -12.00 -0.01
CA ILE A 59 -1.50 -12.93 0.91
C ILE A 59 -3.01 -12.77 0.74
N PHE A 60 -3.71 -13.89 0.66
CA PHE A 60 -5.16 -13.95 0.67
C PHE A 60 -5.59 -14.47 2.03
N LEU A 61 -6.49 -13.75 2.70
CA LEU A 61 -7.02 -14.12 4.01
C LEU A 61 -8.54 -14.18 3.91
N TYR A 62 -9.10 -15.33 4.27
CA TYR A 62 -10.54 -15.59 4.24
C TYR A 62 -11.16 -15.47 5.64
N LYS A 63 -12.49 -15.25 5.68
CA LYS A 63 -13.24 -14.90 6.89
C LYS A 63 -13.08 -15.91 8.04
N GLU A 64 -12.92 -17.18 7.71
CA GLU A 64 -12.71 -18.28 8.65
C GLU A 64 -11.41 -18.16 9.46
N ASP A 65 -10.42 -17.45 8.94
CA ASP A 65 -9.09 -17.32 9.54
C ASP A 65 -8.84 -15.97 10.21
N PHE A 66 -9.73 -14.98 10.06
CA PHE A 66 -9.50 -13.60 10.51
C PHE A 66 -9.04 -13.50 11.96
N ASN A 67 -9.79 -14.11 12.88
CA ASN A 67 -9.51 -13.97 14.31
C ASN A 67 -8.21 -14.69 14.70
N ARG A 68 -7.96 -15.88 14.14
CA ARG A 68 -6.74 -16.65 14.43
C ARG A 68 -5.51 -15.95 13.87
N PHE A 69 -5.59 -15.45 12.64
CA PHE A 69 -4.50 -14.73 12.01
C PHE A 69 -4.20 -13.41 12.72
N LEU A 70 -5.23 -12.60 13.00
CA LEU A 70 -5.05 -11.31 13.68
C LEU A 70 -4.50 -11.48 15.09
N GLY A 71 -5.03 -12.43 15.87
CA GLY A 71 -4.54 -12.72 17.22
C GLY A 71 -3.07 -13.12 17.23
N SER A 72 -2.66 -14.05 16.36
CA SER A 72 -1.25 -14.46 16.28
C SER A 72 -0.34 -13.34 15.73
N LEU A 73 -0.82 -12.52 14.79
CA LEU A 73 -0.06 -11.38 14.28
C LEU A 73 0.19 -10.35 15.40
N GLU A 74 -0.84 -10.01 16.16
CA GLU A 74 -0.75 -9.08 17.28
C GLU A 74 0.17 -9.61 18.39
N GLU A 75 0.04 -10.89 18.74
CA GLU A 75 0.89 -11.54 19.73
C GLU A 75 2.38 -11.46 19.35
N VAL A 76 2.73 -11.83 18.10
CA VAL A 76 4.13 -11.80 17.63
C VAL A 76 4.67 -10.37 17.56
N VAL A 77 3.84 -9.41 17.11
CA VAL A 77 4.24 -8.00 17.10
C VAL A 77 4.49 -7.48 18.51
N ASN A 78 3.61 -7.82 19.47
CA ASN A 78 3.77 -7.42 20.86
C ASN A 78 5.02 -8.05 21.48
N TYR A 79 5.29 -9.33 21.23
CA TYR A 79 6.51 -9.98 21.70
C TYR A 79 7.79 -9.26 21.21
N ILE A 80 7.82 -8.80 19.96
CA ILE A 80 8.94 -7.99 19.46
C ILE A 80 9.05 -6.69 20.24
N LYS A 81 7.93 -5.98 20.42
CA LYS A 81 7.89 -4.67 21.07
C LYS A 81 8.23 -4.72 22.56
N THR A 82 7.87 -5.79 23.28
CA THR A 82 8.07 -5.87 24.73
C THR A 82 9.34 -6.62 25.11
N GLU A 83 9.62 -7.74 24.45
CA GLU A 83 10.70 -8.65 24.87
C GLU A 83 11.99 -8.42 24.09
N LEU A 84 11.89 -8.24 22.77
CA LEU A 84 13.09 -8.15 21.92
C LEU A 84 13.63 -6.74 21.81
N MET A 85 12.76 -5.74 21.75
CA MET A 85 13.12 -4.34 21.48
C MET A 85 12.28 -3.33 22.31
N PRO A 86 12.22 -3.45 23.65
CA PRO A 86 11.39 -2.60 24.51
C PRO A 86 11.70 -1.11 24.49
N ASN A 87 12.96 -0.74 24.22
CA ASN A 87 13.41 0.66 24.27
C ASN A 87 13.41 1.32 22.88
N TYR A 88 12.89 0.65 21.85
CA TYR A 88 12.86 1.20 20.51
C TYR A 88 11.66 2.14 20.32
N ASP A 89 11.89 3.33 19.76
CA ASP A 89 10.83 4.28 19.45
C ASP A 89 10.14 3.90 18.13
N TYR A 90 9.09 3.08 18.23
CA TYR A 90 8.28 2.68 17.08
C TYR A 90 7.46 3.83 16.49
N ASP A 91 7.20 4.89 17.25
CA ASP A 91 6.43 6.05 16.79
C ASP A 91 7.27 6.97 15.89
N GLU A 92 8.60 6.83 15.91
CA GLU A 92 9.49 7.51 14.96
C GLU A 92 9.09 7.24 13.50
N PHE A 93 8.70 6.01 13.18
CA PHE A 93 8.30 5.65 11.82
C PHE A 93 6.94 6.21 11.43
N ASN A 94 6.01 6.38 12.38
CA ASN A 94 4.75 7.04 12.11
C ASN A 94 4.98 8.51 11.76
N ARG A 95 5.84 9.20 12.52
CA ARG A 95 6.19 10.61 12.27
C ARG A 95 6.89 10.81 10.92
N ARG A 96 7.87 9.96 10.59
CA ARG A 96 8.55 10.01 9.28
C ARG A 96 7.62 9.65 8.12
N HIS A 97 6.59 8.83 8.36
CA HIS A 97 5.63 8.47 7.32
C HIS A 97 4.83 9.69 6.85
N ASP A 98 4.36 10.52 7.79
CA ASP A 98 3.66 11.76 7.50
C ASP A 98 4.54 12.72 6.68
N GLU A 99 5.81 12.88 7.07
CA GLU A 99 6.78 13.73 6.36
C GLU A 99 7.05 13.24 4.91
N TYR A 100 7.16 11.92 4.68
CA TYR A 100 7.38 11.38 3.34
C TYR A 100 6.16 11.49 2.44
N ASP A 101 4.96 11.33 3.00
CA ASP A 101 3.72 11.51 2.24
C ASP A 101 3.57 12.98 1.80
N ASP A 102 3.93 13.93 2.67
CA ASP A 102 3.94 15.36 2.34
C ASP A 102 4.99 15.72 1.26
N GLU A 103 6.22 15.18 1.35
CA GLU A 103 7.28 15.43 0.35
C GLU A 103 6.93 14.89 -1.05
N GLU A 104 6.34 13.68 -1.14
CA GLU A 104 5.93 13.12 -2.44
C GLU A 104 4.73 13.83 -3.04
N ASP A 105 3.71 14.17 -2.23
CA ASP A 105 2.54 14.90 -2.72
C ASP A 105 2.94 16.29 -3.25
N MET A 106 3.91 16.97 -2.61
CA MET A 106 4.50 18.20 -3.14
C MET A 106 5.27 17.98 -4.45
N GLY A 107 6.02 16.87 -4.57
CA GLY A 107 6.74 16.52 -5.80
C GLY A 107 5.82 16.21 -6.97
N GLU A 108 4.74 15.43 -6.76
CA GLU A 108 3.72 15.16 -7.79
C GLU A 108 2.98 16.45 -8.20
N PHE A 109 2.69 17.34 -7.25
CA PHE A 109 2.04 18.62 -7.51
C PHE A 109 2.93 19.61 -8.30
N GLU A 110 4.23 19.63 -8.03
CA GLU A 110 5.19 20.41 -8.82
C GLU A 110 5.35 19.86 -10.25
N ASP A 111 5.37 18.54 -10.43
CA ASP A 111 5.48 17.92 -11.76
C ASP A 111 4.21 18.16 -12.60
N THR A 112 3.02 18.11 -11.99
CA THR A 112 1.76 18.50 -12.66
C THR A 112 1.73 19.98 -13.05
N ARG A 113 2.22 20.88 -12.17
CA ARG A 113 2.35 22.32 -12.48
C ARG A 113 3.35 22.60 -13.61
N ARG A 114 4.43 21.83 -13.67
CA ARG A 114 5.44 21.96 -14.73
C ARG A 114 4.89 21.47 -16.07
N ASN A 115 4.14 20.37 -16.06
CA ASN A 115 3.55 19.82 -17.28
C ASN A 115 2.44 20.73 -17.83
N THR A 116 1.59 21.29 -16.97
CA THR A 116 0.56 22.27 -17.37
C THR A 116 1.13 23.57 -17.94
N ARG A 117 2.24 24.08 -17.40
CA ARG A 117 2.96 25.23 -17.98
C ARG A 117 3.54 24.94 -19.37
N ASN A 118 4.09 23.75 -19.59
CA ASN A 118 4.66 23.37 -20.89
C ASN A 118 3.57 23.16 -21.96
N ASP A 119 2.39 22.69 -21.58
CA ASP A 119 1.25 22.53 -22.49
C ASP A 119 0.64 23.88 -22.92
N GLU A 120 0.69 24.90 -22.05
CA GLU A 120 0.21 26.26 -22.38
C GLU A 120 1.15 27.03 -23.34
N GLU A 121 2.46 26.78 -23.31
CA GLU A 121 3.45 27.41 -24.22
C GLU A 121 3.47 26.83 -25.64
N MET A 122 2.89 25.63 -25.87
CA MET A 122 2.82 24.96 -27.18
C MET A 122 1.55 25.29 -27.98
N THR A 123 0.69 26.18 -27.47
CA THR A 123 -0.59 26.55 -28.09
C THR A 123 -0.58 27.94 -28.73
N TRP A 124 0.48 28.29 -29.48
CA TRP A 124 0.50 29.44 -30.41
C TRP A 124 1.34 29.15 -31.65
#